data_AF-A0A2N2DGY9-F1
#
_entry.id   AF-A0A2N2DGY9-F1
#
_cell.length_a   1.000
_cell.length_b   1.000
_cell.length_c   1.000
_cell.angle_alpha   90.00
_cell.angle_beta   90.00
_cell.angle_gamma   90.00
#
_symmetry.space_group_name_H-M   'P 1'
#
loop_
_entity.id
_entity.type
_entity.pdbx_description
1 polymer ?
#
loop_
_entity_poly.entity_id
_entity_poly.type
_entity_poly.pdbx_seq_one_letter_code
_entity_poly.pdbx_strand_id
1 'polypeptide(L)'
;MVRRYRGDGCVSRFLDSCDDPSACIKVKMKPAQIHYFTKIMEAYCHLVFLSPVRPREGIVALYATPDNMPEVREILANFPHPVEIVE
;
A
#
# COMPACT_ATOMS: atom_id res chain seq x y z
N MET A 1 5.59 -7.61 37.69
CA MET A 1 5.25 -8.23 36.39
C MET A 1 5.16 -7.11 35.35
N VAL A 2 6.14 -7.01 34.44
CA VAL A 2 6.22 -5.87 33.51
C VAL A 2 5.15 -6.01 32.44
N ARG A 3 4.27 -5.00 32.33
CA ARG A 3 3.27 -4.89 31.25
C ARG A 3 4.03 -4.80 29.93
N ARG A 4 4.04 -5.87 29.13
CA ARG A 4 4.61 -5.83 27.78
C ARG A 4 3.81 -4.84 26.94
N TYR A 5 4.51 -3.99 26.20
CA TYR A 5 3.89 -3.13 25.19
C TYR A 5 3.09 -4.02 24.22
N ARG A 6 1.77 -3.80 24.14
CA ARG A 6 0.87 -4.60 23.29
C ARG A 6 0.70 -4.04 21.88
N GLY A 7 1.28 -2.89 21.56
CA GLY A 7 1.01 -2.22 20.27
C GLY A 7 -0.42 -1.68 20.13
N ASP A 8 -1.25 -1.76 21.17
CA ASP A 8 -2.64 -1.27 21.17
C ASP A 8 -2.77 0.26 21.28
N GLY A 9 -1.65 0.98 21.43
CA GLY A 9 -1.65 2.43 21.59
C GLY A 9 -1.86 3.12 20.26
N CYS A 10 -3.05 3.74 20.09
CA CYS A 10 -3.52 4.84 19.22
C CYS A 10 -2.88 5.15 17.84
N VAL A 11 -1.63 4.81 17.57
CA VAL A 11 -0.93 4.97 16.28
C VAL A 11 -1.33 3.89 15.27
N SER A 12 -2.02 2.83 15.71
CA SER A 12 -2.59 1.79 14.87
C SER A 12 -3.93 2.15 14.23
N ARG A 13 -4.47 3.36 14.50
CA ARG A 13 -5.55 3.92 13.68
C ARG A 13 -4.96 4.31 12.33
N PHE A 14 -4.93 3.33 11.43
CA PHE A 14 -4.87 3.60 10.00
C PHE A 14 -6.03 4.54 9.69
N LEU A 15 -5.74 5.81 9.44
CA LEU A 15 -6.70 6.64 8.73
C LEU A 15 -6.86 5.95 7.37
N ASP A 16 -8.03 5.37 7.10
CA ASP A 16 -8.44 4.80 5.80
C ASP A 16 -8.47 5.85 4.67
N SER A 17 -7.84 7.00 4.91
CA SER A 17 -8.05 8.27 4.24
C SER A 17 -6.95 8.44 3.18
N CYS A 18 -7.00 7.57 2.17
CA CYS A 18 -6.65 8.02 0.81
C CYS A 18 -7.79 8.96 0.38
N ASP A 19 -7.78 10.22 0.84
CA ASP A 19 -8.84 11.17 0.47
C ASP A 19 -8.59 11.80 -0.91
N ASP A 20 -7.31 11.89 -1.32
CA ASP A 20 -6.88 12.47 -2.59
C ASP A 20 -6.51 11.37 -3.61
N PRO A 21 -7.35 11.09 -4.62
CA PRO A 21 -7.06 10.11 -5.66
C PRO A 21 -5.91 10.54 -6.59
N SER A 22 -5.52 11.80 -6.52
CA SER A 22 -4.37 12.39 -7.21
C SER A 22 -3.03 12.00 -6.57
N ALA A 23 -3.04 11.64 -5.28
CA ALA A 23 -1.84 11.35 -4.49
C ALA A 23 -1.86 9.98 -3.82
N CYS A 24 -3.00 9.28 -3.82
CA CYS A 24 -3.18 8.01 -3.14
C CYS A 24 -4.04 7.04 -3.96
N ILE A 25 -3.59 5.78 -4.08
CA ILE A 25 -4.34 4.69 -4.71
C ILE A 25 -4.35 3.50 -3.76
N LYS A 26 -5.52 2.91 -3.49
CA LYS A 26 -5.58 1.62 -2.78
C LYS A 26 -5.60 0.49 -3.79
N VAL A 27 -4.83 -0.53 -3.48
CA VAL A 27 -4.76 -1.76 -4.26
C VAL A 27 -5.10 -2.94 -3.37
N LYS A 28 -5.84 -3.89 -3.95
CA LYS A 28 -6.20 -5.16 -3.34
C LYS A 28 -5.53 -6.29 -4.12
N MET A 29 -4.88 -7.17 -3.38
CA MET A 29 -4.19 -8.35 -3.90
C MET A 29 -4.33 -9.52 -2.93
N LYS A 30 -3.84 -10.70 -3.29
CA LYS A 30 -3.81 -11.81 -2.33
C LYS A 30 -2.85 -11.46 -1.18
N PRO A 31 -3.20 -11.70 0.10
CA PRO A 31 -2.33 -11.40 1.24
C PRO A 31 -0.92 -12.02 1.12
N ALA A 32 -0.82 -13.22 0.53
CA ALA A 32 0.45 -13.90 0.29
C ALA A 32 1.38 -13.16 -0.70
N GLN A 33 0.85 -12.25 -1.51
CA GLN A 33 1.60 -11.50 -2.53
C GLN A 33 2.08 -10.14 -2.02
N ILE A 34 1.58 -9.65 -0.89
CA ILE A 34 1.94 -8.32 -0.36
C ILE A 34 3.45 -8.17 -0.25
N HIS A 35 4.15 -9.15 0.33
CA HIS A 35 5.60 -9.08 0.49
C HIS A 35 6.33 -8.99 -0.86
N TYR A 36 5.91 -9.78 -1.85
CA TYR A 36 6.52 -9.76 -3.19
C TYR A 36 6.27 -8.42 -3.89
N PHE A 37 5.04 -7.93 -3.81
CA PHE A 37 4.64 -6.64 -4.36
C PHE A 37 5.43 -5.49 -3.72
N THR A 38 5.55 -5.47 -2.38
CA THR A 38 6.34 -4.47 -1.66
C THR A 38 7.79 -4.48 -2.13
N LYS A 39 8.40 -5.65 -2.30
CA LYS A 39 9.79 -5.77 -2.76
C LYS A 39 10.01 -5.23 -4.17
N ILE A 40 9.05 -5.47 -5.09
CA ILE A 40 9.12 -4.90 -6.44
C ILE A 40 9.00 -3.39 -6.38
N MET A 41 8.02 -2.88 -5.64
CA MET A 41 7.81 -1.44 -5.53
C MET A 41 8.98 -0.72 -4.82
N GLU A 42 9.60 -1.34 -3.82
CA GLU A 42 10.84 -0.85 -3.20
C GLU A 42 12.02 -0.80 -4.18
N ALA A 43 12.04 -1.65 -5.22
CA ALA A 43 13.09 -1.63 -6.25
C ALA A 43 12.94 -0.42 -7.19
N TYR A 44 11.71 0.09 -7.36
CA TYR A 44 11.45 1.37 -8.03
C TYR A 44 11.68 2.52 -7.04
N CYS A 45 12.95 2.71 -6.62
CA CYS A 45 13.35 3.70 -5.63
C CYS A 45 12.68 5.07 -5.87
N HIS A 46 12.10 5.65 -4.81
CA HIS A 46 11.43 6.96 -4.80
C HIS A 46 10.14 7.09 -5.61
N LEU A 47 9.61 6.00 -6.17
CA LEU A 47 8.41 6.05 -7.00
C LEU A 47 7.13 6.13 -6.16
N VAL A 48 7.03 5.31 -5.11
CA VAL A 48 5.86 5.21 -4.22
C VAL A 48 6.28 4.98 -2.77
N PHE A 49 5.52 5.58 -1.85
CA PHE A 49 5.49 5.18 -0.45
C PHE A 49 4.34 4.19 -0.20
N LEU A 50 4.65 3.10 0.48
CA LEU A 50 3.78 1.93 0.60
C LEU A 50 3.29 1.74 2.03
N SER A 51 1.97 1.65 2.22
CA SER A 51 1.37 1.45 3.54
C SER A 51 0.34 0.31 3.52
N PRO A 52 0.58 -0.81 4.22
CA PRO A 52 -0.40 -1.87 4.35
C PRO A 52 -1.55 -1.42 5.27
N VAL A 53 -2.70 -1.05 4.69
CA VAL A 53 -3.88 -0.58 5.43
C VAL A 53 -4.59 -1.75 6.11
N ARG A 54 -4.87 -2.82 5.36
CA ARG A 54 -5.48 -4.06 5.89
C ARG A 54 -4.77 -5.28 5.29
N PRO A 55 -3.61 -5.67 5.84
CA PRO A 55 -2.80 -6.75 5.27
C PRO A 55 -3.51 -8.12 5.27
N ARG A 56 -4.43 -8.37 6.22
CA ARG A 56 -5.24 -9.60 6.23
C ARG A 56 -6.25 -9.66 5.10
N GLU A 57 -6.75 -8.51 4.65
CA GLU A 57 -7.70 -8.37 3.54
C GLU A 57 -7.00 -8.18 2.20
N GLY A 58 -5.67 -8.04 2.20
CA GLY A 58 -4.90 -7.81 0.98
C GLY A 58 -4.84 -6.35 0.53
N ILE A 59 -5.24 -5.41 1.39
CA ILE A 59 -5.40 -3.99 1.02
C ILE A 59 -4.15 -3.21 1.42
N VAL A 60 -3.62 -2.49 0.44
CA VAL A 60 -2.39 -1.72 0.54
C VAL A 60 -2.59 -0.37 -0.13
N ALA A 61 -2.17 0.72 0.51
CA ALA A 61 -2.18 2.07 -0.05
C ALA A 61 -0.82 2.42 -0.66
N LEU A 62 -0.89 3.03 -1.84
CA LEU A 62 0.25 3.56 -2.59
C LEU A 62 0.14 5.08 -2.59
N TYR A 63 1.14 5.75 -2.05
CA TYR A 63 1.26 7.20 -2.07
C TYR A 63 2.32 7.59 -3.07
N ALA A 64 1.96 8.44 -4.04
CA ALA A 64 2.87 8.97 -5.03
C ALA A 64 2.57 10.46 -5.26
N THR A 65 3.55 11.20 -5.78
CA THR A 65 3.27 12.54 -6.31
C THR A 65 2.39 12.43 -7.57
N PRO A 66 1.59 13.45 -7.89
CA PRO A 66 0.77 13.46 -9.10
C PRO A 66 1.57 13.19 -10.39
N ASP A 67 2.81 13.70 -10.47
CA ASP A 67 3.73 13.43 -11.59
C ASP A 67 4.12 11.96 -11.73
N ASN A 68 4.20 11.21 -10.62
CA ASN A 68 4.61 9.79 -10.63
C ASN A 68 3.41 8.83 -10.78
N MET A 69 2.18 9.29 -10.55
CA MET A 69 0.97 8.48 -10.71
C MET A 69 0.80 7.76 -12.05
N PRO A 70 1.09 8.38 -13.22
CA PRO A 70 1.01 7.64 -14.49
C PRO A 70 1.96 6.43 -14.50
N GLU A 71 3.19 6.59 -14.02
CA GLU A 71 4.18 5.51 -13.96
C GLU A 71 3.74 4.39 -12.99
N VAL A 72 3.18 4.75 -11.84
CA VAL A 72 2.59 3.79 -10.88
C VAL A 72 1.50 2.95 -11.55
N ARG A 73 0.60 3.59 -12.31
CA ARG A 73 -0.49 2.88 -13.00
C ARG A 73 0.04 1.95 -14.08
N GLU A 74 1.09 2.35 -14.80
CA GLU A 74 1.74 1.47 -15.78
C GLU A 74 2.40 0.25 -15.14
N ILE A 75 3.07 0.42 -13.99
CA ILE A 75 3.67 -0.70 -13.24
C ILE A 75 2.58 -1.65 -12.75
N LEU A 76 1.46 -1.12 -12.23
CA LEU A 76 0.33 -1.93 -11.79
C LEU A 76 -0.33 -2.69 -12.95
N ALA A 77 -0.46 -2.08 -14.12
CA ALA A 77 -1.03 -2.71 -15.31
C ALA A 77 -0.17 -3.85 -15.85
N ASN A 78 1.16 -3.76 -15.71
CA ASN A 78 2.11 -4.78 -16.13
C ASN A 78 2.45 -5.81 -15.03
N PHE A 79 1.81 -5.72 -13.87
CA PHE A 79 2.16 -6.58 -12.74
C PHE A 79 1.79 -8.04 -13.03
N PRO A 80 2.67 -9.02 -12.75
CA PRO A 80 2.46 -10.43 -13.11
C PRO A 80 1.34 -11.13 -12.32
N HIS A 81 0.77 -10.47 -11.32
CA HIS A 81 -0.32 -10.99 -10.50
C HIS A 81 -1.53 -10.05 -10.56
N PRO A 82 -2.75 -10.58 -10.38
CA PRO A 82 -3.94 -9.73 -10.38
C PRO A 82 -3.88 -8.74 -9.21
N VAL A 83 -3.99 -7.45 -9.55
CA VAL A 83 -4.12 -6.34 -8.61
C VAL A 83 -5.37 -5.57 -8.97
N GLU A 84 -6.27 -5.41 -8.01
CA GLU A 84 -7.50 -4.64 -8.16
C GLU A 84 -7.32 -3.25 -7.53
N ILE A 85 -7.64 -2.19 -8.27
CA ILE A 85 -7.67 -0.85 -7.70
C ILE A 85 -9.00 -0.69 -6.96
N VAL A 86 -8.92 -0.28 -5.69
CA VAL A 86 -10.08 -0.03 -4.83
C VAL A 86 -10.13 1.47 -4.56
N GLU A 87 -11.25 2.11 -4.85
CA GLU A 87 -11.50 3.53 -4.48
C GLU A 87 -11.81 3.64 -2.97
#